data_AF-A0A106BSW0-F1
#
_entry.id   AF-A0A106BSW0-F1
#
_cell.length_a   1.000
_cell.length_b   1.000
_cell.length_c   1.000
_cell.angle_alpha   90.00
_cell.angle_beta   90.00
_cell.angle_gamma   90.00
#
_symmetry.space_group_name_H-M   'P 1'
#
loop_
_entity.id
_entity.type
_entity.pdbx_description
1 polymer ?
#
loop_
_entity_poly.entity_id
_entity_poly.type
_entity_poly.pdbx_seq_one_letter_code
_entity_poly.pdbx_strand_id
1 'polypeptide(L)'
;MTLLELIDAEYTRRPFYGSRKLLHYLRGLGHSILAARVQRLMRVLGLAGMAPGPNTSRPHPQHKLYPYLLRGVNIDRPNQVWSTDITYIRLARGFVYLVAVP
;
A
#
# COMPACT_ATOMS: atom_id res chain seq x y z
N MET A 1 27.15 -12.29 -15.38
CA MET A 1 25.86 -11.57 -15.40
C MET A 1 26.01 -10.22 -14.74
N THR A 2 25.50 -9.17 -15.38
CA THR A 2 25.51 -7.82 -14.82
C THR A 2 24.35 -7.60 -13.85
N LEU A 3 24.44 -6.61 -12.95
CA LEU A 3 23.34 -6.24 -12.06
C LEU A 3 22.08 -5.77 -12.82
N LEU A 4 22.25 -5.23 -14.02
CA LEU A 4 21.15 -4.81 -14.90
C LEU A 4 20.36 -6.02 -15.40
N GLU A 5 21.03 -7.04 -15.93
CA GLU A 5 20.40 -8.29 -16.38
C GLU A 5 19.65 -8.98 -15.24
N LEU A 6 20.23 -9.00 -14.03
CA LEU A 6 19.58 -9.63 -12.87
C LEU A 6 18.33 -8.88 -12.42
N ILE A 7 18.37 -7.54 -12.45
CA ILE A 7 17.21 -6.71 -12.12
C ILE A 7 16.11 -6.89 -13.17
N ASP A 8 16.47 -6.83 -14.45
CA ASP A 8 15.55 -7.01 -15.56
C ASP A 8 14.86 -8.38 -15.48
N ALA A 9 15.64 -9.46 -15.40
CA ALA A 9 15.12 -10.82 -15.32
C ALA A 9 14.25 -11.07 -14.07
N GLU A 10 14.60 -10.50 -12.91
CA GLU A 10 13.78 -10.64 -11.71
C GLU A 10 12.49 -9.82 -11.81
N TYR A 11 12.57 -8.62 -12.40
CA TYR A 11 11.40 -7.78 -12.60
C TYR A 11 10.44 -8.39 -13.62
N THR A 12 10.93 -8.99 -14.71
CA THR A 12 10.09 -9.75 -15.66
C THR A 12 9.37 -10.91 -14.97
N ARG A 13 10.04 -11.60 -14.04
CA ARG A 13 9.43 -12.67 -13.23
C ARG A 13 8.42 -12.14 -12.22
N ARG A 14 8.63 -10.94 -11.68
CA ARG A 14 7.81 -10.33 -10.62
C ARG A 14 7.58 -8.83 -10.89
N PRO A 15 6.69 -8.47 -11.84
CA PRO A 15 6.53 -7.10 -12.34
C PRO A 15 5.91 -6.11 -11.35
N PHE A 16 5.76 -6.51 -10.09
CA PHE A 16 5.29 -5.69 -8.98
C PHE A 16 6.39 -5.38 -7.95
N TYR A 17 7.61 -5.87 -8.15
CA TYR A 17 8.71 -5.64 -7.22
C TYR A 17 9.25 -4.21 -7.32
N GLY A 18 9.12 -3.46 -6.23
CA GLY A 18 9.81 -2.19 -6.06
C GLY A 18 11.26 -2.35 -5.62
N SER A 19 11.99 -1.22 -5.57
CA SER A 19 13.41 -1.15 -5.20
C SER A 19 13.76 -1.84 -3.88
N ARG A 20 12.87 -1.81 -2.88
CA ARG A 20 13.05 -2.50 -1.60
C ARG A 20 13.06 -4.03 -1.74
N LYS A 21 12.14 -4.60 -2.52
CA LYS A 21 12.06 -6.05 -2.74
C LYS A 21 13.21 -6.54 -3.61
N LEU A 22 13.56 -5.79 -4.67
CA LEU A 22 14.73 -6.10 -5.50
C LEU A 22 16.05 -6.00 -4.71
N LEU A 23 16.18 -5.03 -3.82
CA LEU A 23 17.35 -4.95 -2.92
C LEU A 23 17.48 -6.20 -2.06
N HIS A 24 16.39 -6.69 -1.48
CA HIS A 24 16.40 -7.90 -0.67
C HIS A 24 16.76 -9.14 -1.51
N TYR A 25 16.17 -9.28 -2.69
CA TYR A 25 16.49 -10.35 -3.64
C TYR A 25 17.98 -10.37 -4.00
N LEU A 26 18.54 -9.22 -4.40
CA LEU A 26 19.94 -9.12 -4.79
C LEU A 26 20.89 -9.38 -3.61
N ARG A 27 20.53 -8.98 -2.39
CA ARG A 27 21.28 -9.33 -1.17
C ARG A 27 21.21 -10.83 -0.86
N GLY A 28 20.07 -11.47 -1.10
CA GLY A 28 19.91 -12.93 -0.99
C GLY A 28 20.80 -13.71 -1.97
N LEU A 29 21.15 -13.11 -3.11
CA LEU A 29 22.14 -13.64 -4.05
C LEU A 29 23.60 -13.30 -3.69
N GLY A 30 23.85 -12.64 -2.55
CA GLY A 30 25.19 -12.28 -2.09
C GLY A 30 25.70 -10.92 -2.59
N HIS A 31 24.89 -10.13 -3.29
CA HIS A 31 25.32 -8.81 -3.75
C HIS A 31 25.25 -7.75 -2.65
N SER A 32 26.40 -7.20 -2.26
CA SER A 32 26.50 -6.04 -1.37
C SER A 32 26.23 -4.74 -2.13
N ILE A 33 24.96 -4.33 -2.16
CA ILE A 33 24.50 -3.13 -2.87
C ILE A 33 23.67 -2.19 -1.97
N LEU A 34 23.77 -0.90 -2.28
CA LEU A 34 22.98 0.15 -1.64
C LEU A 34 21.61 0.30 -2.32
N ALA A 35 20.59 0.67 -1.54
CA ALA A 35 19.24 0.93 -2.04
C ALA A 35 19.23 1.98 -3.16
N ALA A 36 20.03 3.04 -3.02
CA ALA A 36 20.18 4.09 -4.03
C ALA A 36 20.69 3.55 -5.37
N ARG A 37 21.59 2.55 -5.34
CA ARG A 37 22.10 1.90 -6.57
C ARG A 37 20.99 1.12 -7.27
N VAL A 38 20.19 0.35 -6.53
CA VAL A 38 19.03 -0.38 -7.09
C VAL A 38 18.03 0.59 -7.72
N GLN A 39 17.67 1.67 -7.01
CA GLN A 39 16.76 2.69 -7.53
C GLN A 39 17.29 3.37 -8.80
N ARG A 40 18.60 3.61 -8.89
CA ARG A 40 19.23 4.15 -10.10
C ARG A 40 19.14 3.17 -11.26
N LEU A 41 19.45 1.90 -11.03
CA LEU A 41 19.39 0.86 -12.08
C LEU A 41 17.96 0.61 -12.56
N MET A 42 16.99 0.59 -11.65
CA MET A 42 15.56 0.54 -12.03
C MET A 42 15.15 1.73 -12.89
N ARG A 43 15.60 2.95 -12.56
CA ARG A 43 15.34 4.15 -13.38
C ARG A 43 15.95 4.04 -14.77
N VAL A 44 17.17 3.49 -14.88
CA VAL A 44 17.81 3.25 -16.19
C VAL A 44 16.99 2.27 -17.05
N LEU A 45 16.39 1.24 -16.43
CA LEU A 45 15.53 0.26 -17.11
C LEU A 45 14.07 0.72 -17.27
N GLY A 46 13.70 1.90 -16.79
CA GLY A 46 12.30 2.38 -16.82
C GLY A 46 11.34 1.59 -15.91
N LEU A 47 11.86 0.89 -14.89
CA LEU A 47 11.07 0.01 -14.01
C LEU A 47 10.57 0.75 -12.77
N ALA A 48 9.34 0.45 -12.34
CA ALA A 48 8.73 1.05 -11.15
C ALA A 48 7.94 0.01 -10.35
N GLY A 49 8.13 -0.03 -9.02
CA GLY A 49 7.39 -0.97 -8.19
C GLY A 49 5.88 -0.69 -8.18
N MET A 50 5.08 -1.72 -8.39
CA MET A 50 3.63 -1.68 -8.23
C MET A 50 3.28 -1.74 -6.73
N ALA A 51 3.46 -0.63 -6.03
CA ALA A 51 2.91 -0.40 -4.70
C ALA A 51 1.90 0.75 -4.80
N PRO A 52 0.79 0.73 -4.02
CA PRO A 52 -0.06 1.91 -3.91
C PRO A 52 0.84 3.09 -3.50
N GLY A 53 0.82 4.15 -4.31
CA GLY A 53 1.55 5.36 -3.98
C GLY A 53 1.05 5.97 -2.67
N PRO A 54 1.78 6.92 -2.08
CA PRO A 54 1.36 7.67 -0.90
C PRO A 54 0.21 8.61 -1.29
N ASN A 55 -0.99 8.08 -1.54
CA ASN A 55 -2.19 8.83 -1.95
C ASN A 55 -3.45 7.97 -1.90
N THR A 56 -3.55 6.97 -1.00
CA THR A 56 -4.80 6.22 -0.79
C THR A 56 -5.96 7.13 -0.35
N SER A 57 -5.64 8.31 0.19
CA SER A 57 -6.63 9.33 0.59
C SER A 57 -7.02 10.30 -0.53
N ARG A 58 -6.39 10.23 -1.72
CA ARG A 58 -6.82 11.03 -2.87
C ARG A 58 -7.90 10.27 -3.63
N PRO A 59 -9.17 10.75 -3.62
CA PRO A 59 -10.20 10.14 -4.44
C PRO A 59 -9.84 10.31 -5.92
N HIS A 60 -10.16 9.29 -6.73
CA HIS A 60 -10.05 9.40 -8.18
C HIS A 60 -10.94 10.56 -8.67
N PRO A 61 -10.53 11.39 -9.64
CA PRO A 61 -11.32 12.56 -10.08
C PRO A 61 -12.74 12.23 -10.55
N GLN A 62 -12.96 10.99 -11.01
CA GLN A 62 -14.27 10.51 -11.46
C GLN A 62 -15.13 9.92 -10.32
N HIS A 63 -14.59 9.77 -9.11
CA HIS A 63 -15.38 9.30 -7.97
C HIS A 63 -16.33 10.40 -7.53
N LYS A 64 -17.63 10.07 -7.50
CA LYS A 64 -18.67 10.96 -7.01
C LYS A 64 -18.40 11.30 -5.53
N LEU A 65 -18.30 12.60 -5.23
CA LEU A 65 -18.26 13.08 -3.86
C LEU A 65 -19.68 13.05 -3.28
N TYR A 66 -19.88 12.29 -2.21
CA TYR A 66 -21.14 12.29 -1.46
C TYR A 66 -21.05 13.33 -0.34
N PRO A 67 -22.06 14.19 -0.17
CA PRO A 67 -22.08 15.14 0.94
C PRO A 67 -22.17 14.40 2.27
N TYR A 68 -21.46 14.91 3.28
CA TYR A 68 -21.60 14.41 4.65
C TYR A 68 -22.90 14.92 5.25
N LEU A 69 -23.92 14.06 5.29
CA LEU A 69 -25.30 14.41 5.63
C LEU A 69 -25.51 14.83 7.10
N LEU A 70 -24.56 14.52 7.98
CA LEU A 70 -24.64 14.91 9.40
C LEU A 70 -24.07 16.31 9.66
N ARG A 71 -23.56 17.00 8.64
CA ARG A 71 -23.00 18.35 8.79
C ARG A 71 -24.09 19.34 9.23
N GLY A 72 -23.91 19.95 10.40
CA GLY A 72 -24.84 20.95 10.92
C GLY A 72 -26.13 20.38 11.54
N VAL A 73 -26.23 19.06 11.67
CA VAL A 73 -27.36 18.41 12.36
C VAL A 73 -27.11 18.46 13.87
N ASN A 74 -28.01 19.10 14.62
CA ASN A 74 -28.00 19.02 16.08
C ASN A 74 -28.57 17.66 16.52
N ILE A 75 -27.84 16.93 17.35
CA ILE A 75 -28.22 15.59 17.85
C ILE A 75 -28.62 15.77 19.31
N ASP A 76 -29.93 15.89 19.57
CA ASP A 76 -30.47 16.28 20.88
C ASP A 76 -31.19 15.15 21.62
N ARG A 77 -31.36 13.98 20.98
CA ARG A 77 -31.98 12.81 21.58
C ARG A 77 -31.26 11.50 21.24
N PRO A 78 -31.36 10.48 22.12
CA PRO A 78 -30.90 9.13 21.81
C PRO A 78 -31.53 8.59 20.52
N ASN A 79 -30.80 7.71 19.81
CA ASN A 79 -31.25 7.03 18.58
C ASN A 79 -31.52 7.92 17.35
N GLN A 80 -30.95 9.13 17.30
CA GLN A 80 -31.06 10.02 16.14
C GLN A 80 -29.95 9.79 15.10
N VAL A 81 -28.77 9.35 15.53
CA VAL A 81 -27.62 9.02 14.66
C VAL A 81 -26.95 7.77 15.22
N TRP A 82 -26.59 6.84 14.34
CA TRP A 82 -25.77 5.69 14.68
C TRP A 82 -24.49 5.74 13.85
N SER A 83 -23.35 5.52 14.51
CA SER A 83 -22.07 5.30 13.86
C SER A 83 -21.53 3.97 14.35
N THR A 84 -20.91 3.18 13.48
CA THR A 84 -20.26 1.95 13.90
C THR A 84 -19.03 1.73 13.05
N ASP A 85 -17.96 1.32 13.71
CA ASP A 85 -16.71 0.97 13.07
C ASP A 85 -16.40 -0.50 13.36
N ILE A 86 -16.04 -1.24 12.31
CA ILE A 86 -15.65 -2.64 12.40
C ILE A 86 -14.15 -2.73 12.13
N THR A 87 -13.42 -3.24 13.11
CA THR A 87 -11.96 -3.45 13.00
C THR A 87 -11.66 -4.93 12.93
N TYR A 88 -10.86 -5.31 11.93
CA TYR A 88 -10.32 -6.66 11.79
C TYR A 88 -9.01 -6.75 12.54
N ILE A 89 -8.96 -7.58 13.58
CA ILE A 89 -7.75 -7.81 14.37
C ILE A 89 -7.18 -9.17 13.99
N ARG A 90 -5.98 -9.16 13.41
CA ARG A 90 -5.27 -10.38 13.01
C ARG A 90 -4.65 -11.05 14.24
N LEU A 91 -4.93 -12.33 14.41
CA LEU A 91 -4.36 -13.17 15.48
C LEU A 91 -3.31 -14.12 14.90
N ALA A 92 -2.59 -14.83 15.78
CA ALA A 92 -1.61 -15.84 15.37
C ALA A 92 -2.23 -16.98 14.53
N ARG A 93 -3.51 -17.31 14.79
CA ARG A 93 -4.30 -18.27 14.02
C ARG A 93 -5.70 -17.69 13.79
N GLY A 94 -5.90 -16.99 12.68
CA GLY A 94 -7.20 -16.43 12.28
C GLY A 94 -7.33 -14.93 12.55
N PHE A 95 -8.58 -14.48 12.68
CA PHE A 95 -8.95 -13.08 12.88
C PHE A 95 -10.19 -12.97 13.75
N VAL A 96 -10.35 -11.84 14.43
CA VAL A 96 -11.57 -11.47 15.16
C VAL A 96 -12.10 -10.14 14.65
N TYR A 97 -13.41 -9.96 14.80
CA TYR A 97 -14.11 -8.71 14.53
C TYR A 97 -14.30 -7.95 15.84
N LEU A 98 -13.81 -6.72 15.89
CA LEU A 98 -14.14 -5.77 16.95
C LEU A 98 -15.14 -4.76 16.40
N VAL A 99 -16.28 -4.63 17.08
CA VAL A 99 -17.31 -3.62 16.77
C VAL A 99 -17.39 -2.65 17.93
N ALA A 100 -17.20 -1.36 17.66
CA ALA A 100 -17.48 -0.30 18.61
C ALA A 100 -18.88 0.26 18.34
N VAL A 101 -19.70 0.31 19.38
CA VAL A 101 -21.03 0.95 19.37
C VAL A 101 -20.96 2.15 20.31
N PRO A 102 -21.06 3.39 19.80
CA PRO A 102 -21.01 4.63 20.58
C PRO A 102 -22.35 4.97 21.26
#